data_AF-J7QNW9-F1
#
_entry.id   AF-J7QNW9-F1
#
_cell.length_a   1.000
_cell.length_b   1.000
_cell.length_c   1.000
_cell.angle_alpha   90.00
_cell.angle_beta   90.00
_cell.angle_gamma   90.00
#
_symmetry.space_group_name_H-M   'P 1'
#
loop_
_entity.id
_entity.type
_entity.pdbx_description
1 polymer ?
#
loop_
_entity_poly.entity_id
_entity_poly.type
_entity_poly.pdbx_seq_one_letter_code
_entity_poly.pdbx_strand_id
1 'polypeptide(L)'
;MYFPSLCRFAPYRTAAHRFATLFSPIIGKHMAKSRFETSADVETCVEYLRKHQNSGLIAYVELSKTTGREIEGKDRYILASARRILEREGIFFVTETGNGVKRADDAQLAKLSTEEPIIKTRRIAKRARKRQSSVNIQGLTDEQRMAFWIGSAILGAIDQAASRVFRNAVEEASNTSDSQISLSKTIDLFNKMKSSSDRPQ
;
A
#
# COMPACT_ATOMS: atom_id res chain seq x y z
N MET A 1 -36.47 7.51 -24.49
CA MET A 1 -36.00 6.11 -24.44
C MET A 1 -34.88 6.02 -23.43
N TYR A 2 -35.13 5.43 -22.27
CA TYR A 2 -34.15 5.25 -21.18
C TYR A 2 -33.44 3.90 -21.37
N PHE A 3 -32.12 3.90 -21.56
CA PHE A 3 -31.33 2.68 -21.56
C PHE A 3 -30.89 2.37 -20.12
N PRO A 4 -31.38 1.29 -19.48
CA PRO A 4 -30.89 0.86 -18.19
C PRO A 4 -29.44 0.40 -18.33
N SER A 5 -28.53 1.10 -17.66
CA SER A 5 -27.11 0.73 -17.60
C SER A 5 -26.96 -0.58 -16.82
N LEU A 6 -26.70 -1.67 -17.56
CA LEU A 6 -26.38 -2.96 -16.99
C LEU A 6 -25.03 -2.87 -16.26
N CYS A 7 -25.10 -2.66 -14.93
CA CYS A 7 -23.95 -2.79 -14.06
C CYS A 7 -23.42 -4.23 -14.16
N ARG A 8 -22.29 -4.40 -14.84
CA ARG A 8 -21.56 -5.68 -14.89
C ARG A 8 -21.10 -6.01 -13.47
N PHE A 9 -21.87 -6.85 -12.80
CA PHE A 9 -21.54 -7.44 -11.51
C PHE A 9 -20.36 -8.38 -11.73
N ALA A 10 -19.14 -7.91 -11.53
CA ALA A 10 -17.97 -8.78 -11.54
C ALA A 10 -18.15 -9.80 -10.40
N PRO A 11 -18.10 -11.12 -10.67
CA PRO A 11 -18.28 -12.12 -9.62
C PRO A 11 -17.19 -11.90 -8.57
N TYR A 12 -17.63 -11.69 -7.33
CA TYR A 12 -16.73 -11.66 -6.18
C TYR A 12 -15.98 -12.99 -6.17
N ARG A 13 -14.69 -12.97 -6.50
CA ARG A 13 -13.78 -14.07 -6.17
C ARG A 13 -13.81 -14.19 -4.64
N THR A 14 -14.65 -15.08 -4.15
CA THR A 14 -14.73 -15.48 -2.76
C THR A 14 -13.37 -16.08 -2.40
N ALA A 15 -12.53 -15.27 -1.76
CA ALA A 15 -11.26 -15.72 -1.21
C ALA A 15 -11.53 -16.58 0.04
N ALA A 16 -12.00 -17.81 -0.17
CA ALA A 16 -12.44 -18.75 0.87
C ALA A 16 -11.29 -19.40 1.67
N HIS A 17 -10.05 -18.87 1.64
CA HIS A 17 -8.88 -19.59 2.15
C HIS A 17 -8.00 -18.84 3.17
N ARG A 18 -8.53 -17.89 3.96
CA ARG A 18 -7.66 -17.09 4.87
C ARG A 18 -7.96 -17.12 6.37
N PHE A 19 -8.88 -17.95 6.85
CA PHE A 19 -9.22 -17.96 8.29
C PHE A 19 -8.74 -19.15 9.12
N ALA A 20 -7.93 -20.07 8.56
CA ALA A 20 -7.58 -21.32 9.24
C ALA A 20 -6.19 -21.39 9.91
N THR A 21 -5.42 -20.29 10.06
CA THR A 21 -4.02 -20.40 10.55
C THR A 21 -3.62 -19.51 11.73
N LEU A 22 -4.56 -18.96 12.52
CA LEU A 22 -4.20 -18.03 13.60
C LEU A 22 -4.03 -18.63 15.01
N PHE A 23 -4.02 -19.95 15.17
CA PHE A 23 -3.66 -20.58 16.44
C PHE A 23 -2.84 -21.85 16.22
N SER A 24 -1.56 -21.68 15.91
CA SER A 24 -0.57 -22.75 16.04
C SER A 24 0.48 -22.27 17.05
N PRO A 25 0.65 -22.96 18.19
CA PRO A 25 1.64 -22.57 19.19
C PRO A 25 3.04 -22.62 18.58
N ILE A 26 3.77 -21.51 18.74
CA ILE A 26 5.13 -21.29 18.25
C ILE A 26 6.09 -22.11 19.13
N ILE A 27 6.09 -23.43 18.98
CA ILE A 27 7.10 -24.30 19.61
C ILE A 27 7.56 -25.30 18.57
N GLY A 28 8.62 -24.92 17.85
CA GLY A 28 9.29 -25.73 16.84
C GLY A 28 9.74 -24.87 15.65
N LYS A 29 11.02 -24.49 15.63
CA LYS A 29 11.71 -23.91 14.45
C LYS A 29 11.82 -24.96 13.34
N HIS A 30 10.72 -25.47 12.82
CA HIS A 30 10.72 -25.94 11.44
C HIS A 30 10.61 -24.69 10.59
N MET A 31 11.68 -24.35 9.86
CA MET A 31 11.57 -23.44 8.74
C MET A 31 10.63 -24.11 7.75
N ALA A 32 9.32 -23.86 7.92
CA ALA A 32 8.29 -24.33 7.03
C ALA A 32 8.70 -23.83 5.64
N LYS A 33 9.18 -24.76 4.80
CA LYS A 33 9.58 -24.48 3.44
C LYS A 33 8.44 -23.68 2.83
N SER A 34 8.75 -22.48 2.31
CA SER A 34 7.76 -21.65 1.64
C SER A 34 6.98 -22.56 0.68
N ARG A 35 5.65 -22.66 0.85
CA ARG A 35 4.81 -23.48 -0.06
C ARG A 35 4.90 -23.03 -1.52
N PHE A 36 5.49 -21.85 -1.75
CA PHE A 36 5.76 -21.32 -3.07
C PHE A 36 7.28 -21.25 -3.27
N GLU A 37 7.78 -22.08 -4.17
CA GLU A 37 9.13 -21.96 -4.70
C GLU A 37 9.16 -20.80 -5.71
N THR A 38 10.24 -20.02 -5.68
CA THR A 38 10.40 -18.89 -6.59
C THR A 38 10.68 -19.43 -7.99
N SER A 39 10.07 -18.83 -9.02
CA SER A 39 10.37 -19.20 -10.40
C SER A 39 11.83 -18.89 -10.74
N ALA A 40 12.50 -19.76 -11.50
CA ALA A 40 13.86 -19.54 -11.98
C ALA A 40 14.03 -18.20 -12.72
N ASP A 41 13.00 -17.76 -13.47
CA ASP A 41 13.01 -16.47 -14.16
C ASP A 41 13.09 -15.29 -13.18
N VAL A 42 12.41 -15.41 -12.02
CA VAL A 42 12.43 -14.39 -10.96
C VAL A 42 13.79 -14.38 -10.27
N GLU A 43 14.36 -15.54 -9.96
CA GLU A 43 15.69 -15.65 -9.35
C GLU A 43 16.77 -15.05 -10.26
N THR A 44 16.73 -15.38 -11.55
CA THR A 44 17.63 -14.81 -12.58
C THR A 44 17.51 -13.29 -12.63
N CYS A 45 16.28 -12.76 -12.57
CA CYS A 45 16.04 -11.31 -12.52
C CYS A 45 16.57 -10.67 -11.23
N VAL A 46 16.41 -11.33 -10.08
CA VAL A 46 16.95 -10.87 -8.78
C VAL A 46 18.47 -10.80 -8.82
N GLU A 47 19.14 -11.86 -9.28
CA GLU A 47 20.59 -11.91 -9.38
C GLU A 47 21.14 -10.82 -10.31
N TYR A 48 20.50 -10.63 -11.47
CA TYR A 48 20.86 -9.58 -12.41
C TYR A 48 20.75 -8.19 -11.80
N LEU A 49 19.61 -7.88 -11.16
CA LEU A 49 19.40 -6.59 -10.50
C LEU A 49 20.39 -6.37 -9.34
N ARG A 50 20.69 -7.42 -8.57
CA ARG A 50 21.66 -7.35 -7.46
C ARG A 50 23.06 -7.04 -7.97
N LYS A 51 23.48 -7.68 -9.07
CA LYS A 51 24.79 -7.45 -9.70
C LYS A 51 24.91 -6.05 -10.30
N HIS A 52 23.83 -5.52 -10.87
CA HIS A 52 23.81 -4.26 -11.60
C HIS A 52 23.23 -3.08 -10.79
N GLN A 53 23.08 -3.22 -9.48
CA GLN A 53 22.48 -2.17 -8.63
C GLN A 53 23.20 -0.81 -8.68
N ASN A 54 24.48 -0.78 -9.09
CA ASN A 54 25.30 0.44 -9.18
C ASN A 54 25.46 0.96 -10.62
N SER A 55 24.91 0.28 -11.63
CA SER A 55 25.09 0.67 -13.04
C SER A 55 24.14 1.77 -13.51
N GLY A 56 23.42 2.42 -12.60
CA GLY A 56 22.45 3.46 -12.94
C GLY A 56 21.12 2.89 -13.43
N LEU A 57 20.69 3.29 -14.63
CA LEU A 57 19.43 2.88 -15.24
C LEU A 57 19.62 1.52 -15.94
N ILE A 58 18.87 0.52 -15.48
CA ILE A 58 18.81 -0.82 -16.07
C ILE A 58 17.62 -0.86 -17.01
N ALA A 59 17.88 -0.94 -18.33
CA ALA A 59 16.82 -0.90 -19.33
C ALA A 59 15.96 -2.17 -19.34
N TYR A 60 14.66 -2.02 -19.65
CA TYR A 60 13.76 -3.19 -19.75
C TYR A 60 14.19 -4.19 -20.82
N VAL A 61 14.84 -3.72 -21.88
CA VAL A 61 15.37 -4.56 -22.97
C VAL A 61 16.44 -5.53 -22.44
N GLU A 62 17.32 -5.07 -21.54
CA GLU A 62 18.37 -5.91 -20.95
C GLU A 62 17.80 -6.96 -20.00
N LEU A 63 16.83 -6.55 -19.17
CA LEU A 63 16.13 -7.48 -18.29
C LEU A 63 15.39 -8.55 -19.08
N SER A 64 14.76 -8.16 -20.19
CA SER A 64 14.04 -9.09 -21.07
C SER A 64 14.97 -10.07 -21.77
N LYS A 65 16.15 -9.60 -22.23
CA LYS A 65 17.21 -10.46 -22.78
C LYS A 65 17.74 -11.46 -21.76
N THR A 66 17.94 -11.02 -20.52
CA THR A 66 18.52 -11.86 -19.45
C THR A 66 17.55 -12.95 -19.01
N THR A 67 16.26 -12.63 -18.90
CA THR A 67 15.22 -13.58 -18.47
C THR A 67 14.62 -14.39 -19.62
N GLY A 68 14.82 -13.98 -20.87
CA GLY A 68 14.16 -14.56 -22.04
C GLY A 68 12.65 -14.29 -22.09
N ARG A 69 12.16 -13.30 -21.34
CA ARG A 69 10.73 -12.97 -21.16
C ARG A 69 10.45 -11.49 -21.45
N GLU A 70 9.21 -11.17 -21.80
CA GLU A 70 8.81 -9.79 -22.09
C GLU A 70 8.38 -9.06 -20.81
N ILE A 71 9.33 -8.43 -20.12
CA ILE A 71 9.12 -7.85 -18.78
C ILE A 71 8.25 -6.59 -18.81
N GLU A 72 8.26 -5.82 -19.89
CA GLU A 72 7.42 -4.62 -20.00
C GLU A 72 5.93 -4.95 -20.20
N GLY A 73 5.66 -6.09 -20.85
CA GLY A 73 4.32 -6.52 -21.24
C GLY A 73 3.72 -7.57 -20.31
N LYS A 74 3.54 -8.78 -20.84
CA LYS A 74 2.82 -9.89 -20.19
C LYS A 74 3.52 -10.37 -18.93
N ASP A 75 4.85 -10.33 -18.91
CA ASP A 75 5.67 -10.92 -17.85
C ASP A 75 6.16 -9.91 -16.80
N ARG A 76 5.50 -8.75 -16.69
CA ARG A 76 5.79 -7.71 -15.67
C ARG A 76 5.78 -8.20 -14.22
N TYR A 77 5.11 -9.33 -13.94
CA TYR A 77 5.05 -9.93 -12.62
C TYR A 77 6.42 -10.46 -12.16
N ILE A 78 7.32 -10.80 -13.09
CA ILE A 78 8.66 -11.28 -12.80
C ILE A 78 9.46 -10.18 -12.11
N LEU A 79 9.55 -9.01 -12.74
CA LEU A 79 10.22 -7.83 -12.18
C LEU A 79 9.56 -7.36 -10.88
N ALA A 80 8.22 -7.36 -10.80
CA ALA A 80 7.53 -6.99 -9.57
C ALA A 80 7.84 -7.94 -8.41
N SER A 81 8.02 -9.23 -8.67
CA SER A 81 8.39 -10.22 -7.66
C SER A 81 9.86 -10.09 -7.27
N ALA A 82 10.75 -9.90 -8.24
CA ALA A 82 12.17 -9.67 -8.01
C ALA A 82 12.41 -8.44 -7.13
N ARG A 83 11.74 -7.33 -7.43
CA ARG A 83 11.80 -6.10 -6.60
C ARG A 83 11.36 -6.34 -5.16
N ARG A 84 10.28 -7.10 -4.93
CA ARG A 84 9.81 -7.42 -3.56
C ARG A 84 10.79 -8.28 -2.78
N ILE A 85 11.54 -9.15 -3.46
CA ILE A 85 12.60 -9.95 -2.82
C ILE A 85 13.72 -9.01 -2.40
N LEU A 86 14.20 -8.16 -3.32
CA LEU A 86 15.26 -7.18 -3.08
C LEU A 86 14.87 -6.13 -2.01
N GLU A 87 13.61 -5.71 -1.95
CA GLU A 87 13.09 -4.83 -0.90
C GLU A 87 13.27 -5.44 0.51
N ARG A 88 13.14 -6.75 0.66
CA ARG A 88 13.40 -7.44 1.95
C ARG A 88 14.87 -7.49 2.30
N GLU A 89 15.74 -7.41 1.30
CA GLU A 89 17.20 -7.31 1.45
C GLU A 89 17.66 -5.86 1.66
N GLY A 90 16.74 -4.89 1.69
CA GLY A 90 17.05 -3.47 1.83
C GLY A 90 17.50 -2.79 0.53
N ILE A 91 17.32 -3.45 -0.63
CA ILE A 91 17.66 -2.89 -1.94
C ILE A 91 16.38 -2.45 -2.64
N PHE A 92 16.25 -1.13 -2.84
CA PHE A 92 15.07 -0.54 -3.44
C PHE A 92 15.34 -0.07 -4.87
N PHE A 93 14.40 -0.33 -5.76
CA PHE A 93 14.44 0.13 -7.15
C PHE A 93 13.22 1.00 -7.45
N VAL A 94 13.44 2.10 -8.15
CA VAL A 94 12.42 2.98 -8.74
C VAL A 94 12.28 2.65 -10.21
N THR A 95 11.06 2.64 -10.71
CA THR A 95 10.76 2.47 -12.13
C THR A 95 10.79 3.82 -12.84
N GLU A 96 11.59 3.93 -13.89
CA GLU A 96 11.51 5.02 -14.85
C GLU A 96 10.61 4.59 -16.00
N THR A 97 9.45 5.26 -16.14
CA THR A 97 8.41 4.89 -17.10
C THR A 97 8.96 4.81 -18.52
N GLY A 98 8.75 3.66 -19.19
CA GLY A 98 9.17 3.41 -20.56
C GLY A 98 10.65 3.12 -20.76
N ASN A 99 11.49 3.31 -19.74
CA ASN A 99 12.94 3.16 -19.88
C ASN A 99 13.47 1.92 -19.16
N GLY A 100 13.16 1.79 -17.86
CA GLY A 100 13.76 0.74 -17.05
C GLY A 100 13.57 0.92 -15.56
N VAL A 101 14.49 0.32 -14.81
CA VAL A 101 14.57 0.44 -13.35
C VAL A 101 15.91 0.98 -12.93
N LYS A 102 15.91 1.85 -11.93
CA LYS A 102 17.11 2.43 -11.35
C LYS A 102 17.09 2.19 -9.84
N ARG A 103 18.26 1.99 -9.23
CA ARG A 103 18.36 1.92 -7.77
C ARG A 103 17.85 3.24 -7.16
N ALA A 104 17.01 3.14 -6.14
CA ALA A 104 16.48 4.30 -5.44
C ALA A 104 17.63 5.05 -4.75
N ASP A 105 17.71 6.36 -5.00
CA ASP A 105 18.52 7.27 -4.19
C ASP A 105 17.87 7.50 -2.80
N ASP A 106 18.61 8.01 -1.82
CA ASP A 106 18.13 8.23 -0.46
C ASP A 106 16.92 9.16 -0.44
N ALA A 107 16.91 10.20 -1.26
CA ALA A 107 15.75 11.09 -1.41
C ALA A 107 14.52 10.37 -1.99
N GLN A 108 14.72 9.50 -2.98
CA GLN A 108 13.64 8.69 -3.55
C GLN A 108 13.14 7.66 -2.55
N LEU A 109 14.04 7.04 -1.77
CA LEU A 109 13.71 6.09 -0.74
C LEU A 109 12.92 6.75 0.40
N ALA A 110 13.29 7.95 0.82
CA ALA A 110 12.54 8.75 1.78
C ALA A 110 11.10 8.99 1.29
N LYS A 111 10.93 9.36 0.02
CA LYS A 111 9.59 9.55 -0.57
C LYS A 111 8.79 8.25 -0.65
N LEU A 112 9.42 7.15 -1.08
CA LEU A 112 8.80 5.83 -1.18
C LEU A 112 8.36 5.27 0.18
N SER A 113 9.09 5.59 1.24
CA SER A 113 8.81 5.11 2.61
C SER A 113 7.79 5.98 3.35
N THR A 114 7.65 7.25 2.98
CA THR A 114 6.77 8.19 3.70
C THR A 114 5.51 8.54 2.90
N GLU A 115 5.64 9.15 1.73
CA GLU A 115 4.52 9.75 1.01
C GLU A 115 3.60 8.69 0.37
N GLU A 116 4.20 7.74 -0.36
CA GLU A 116 3.45 6.73 -1.12
C GLU A 116 2.55 5.84 -0.21
N PRO A 117 3.03 5.33 0.94
CA PRO A 117 2.20 4.55 1.86
C PRO A 117 1.04 5.36 2.45
N ILE A 118 1.23 6.65 2.73
CA ILE A 118 0.16 7.53 3.25
C ILE A 118 -0.93 7.70 2.18
N ILE A 119 -0.55 8.01 0.94
CA ILE A 119 -1.50 8.17 -0.18
C ILE A 119 -2.27 6.86 -0.40
N LYS A 120 -1.56 5.73 -0.40
CA LYS A 120 -2.18 4.40 -0.59
C LYS A 120 -3.16 4.08 0.55
N THR A 121 -2.75 4.30 1.80
CA THR A 121 -3.58 4.07 2.98
C THR A 121 -4.86 4.91 2.93
N ARG A 122 -4.75 6.20 2.57
CA ARG A 122 -5.92 7.06 2.37
C ARG A 122 -6.86 6.54 1.29
N ARG A 123 -6.32 6.15 0.12
CA ARG A 123 -7.11 5.60 -0.99
C ARG A 123 -7.82 4.30 -0.60
N ILE A 124 -7.21 3.47 0.25
CA ILE A 124 -7.84 2.26 0.79
C ILE A 124 -8.96 2.64 1.76
N ALA A 125 -8.70 3.55 2.70
CA ALA A 125 -9.69 4.02 3.68
C ALA A 125 -10.92 4.62 2.99
N LYS A 126 -10.74 5.51 2.01
CA LYS A 126 -11.86 6.09 1.22
C LYS A 126 -12.68 5.03 0.51
N ARG A 127 -12.03 4.06 -0.14
CA ARG A 127 -12.73 2.96 -0.82
C ARG A 127 -13.49 2.09 0.18
N ALA A 128 -12.93 1.82 1.35
CA ALA A 128 -13.58 1.07 2.41
C ALA A 128 -14.82 1.82 2.95
N ARG A 129 -14.71 3.13 3.22
CA ARG A 129 -15.85 3.97 3.61
C ARG A 129 -16.98 3.97 2.58
N LYS A 130 -16.64 4.06 1.28
CA LYS A 130 -17.63 3.97 0.19
C LYS A 130 -18.36 2.62 0.16
N ARG A 131 -17.70 1.53 0.57
CA ARG A 131 -18.38 0.22 0.72
C ARG A 131 -19.22 0.17 2.00
N GLN A 132 -18.77 0.79 3.08
CA GLN A 132 -19.56 0.89 4.32
C GLN A 132 -20.84 1.69 4.11
N SER A 133 -20.82 2.76 3.29
CA SER A 133 -22.02 3.54 3.01
C SER A 133 -23.11 2.79 2.24
N SER A 134 -22.82 1.63 1.64
CA SER A 134 -23.83 0.78 1.00
C SER A 134 -24.41 -0.30 1.91
N VAL A 135 -23.98 -0.39 3.18
CA VAL A 135 -24.47 -1.42 4.12
C VAL A 135 -25.80 -0.98 4.74
N ASN A 136 -26.81 -1.86 4.72
CA ASN A 136 -28.05 -1.64 5.46
C ASN A 136 -27.86 -1.93 6.96
N ILE A 137 -27.72 -0.86 7.75
CA ILE A 137 -27.43 -0.94 9.19
C ILE A 137 -28.61 -1.52 9.99
N GLN A 138 -29.84 -1.35 9.53
CA GLN A 138 -31.05 -1.83 10.23
C GLN A 138 -31.15 -3.36 10.22
N GLY A 139 -30.56 -4.01 9.21
CA GLY A 139 -30.54 -5.48 9.10
C GLY A 139 -29.40 -6.16 9.87
N LEU A 140 -28.58 -5.41 10.59
CA LEU A 140 -27.45 -5.97 11.35
C LEU A 140 -27.85 -6.29 12.79
N THR A 141 -27.26 -7.37 13.32
CA THR A 141 -27.25 -7.66 14.77
C THR A 141 -26.55 -6.54 15.54
N ASP A 142 -26.80 -6.42 16.85
CA ASP A 142 -26.22 -5.34 17.65
C ASP A 142 -24.67 -5.40 17.70
N GLU A 143 -24.09 -6.60 17.76
CA GLU A 143 -22.64 -6.79 17.70
C GLU A 143 -22.05 -6.32 16.35
N GLN A 144 -22.68 -6.70 15.23
CA GLN A 144 -22.25 -6.28 13.90
C GLN A 144 -22.42 -4.77 13.70
N ARG A 145 -23.48 -4.18 14.26
CA ARG A 145 -23.71 -2.73 14.23
C ARG A 145 -22.62 -2.00 15.00
N MET A 146 -22.24 -2.48 16.18
CA MET A 146 -21.14 -1.91 16.95
C MET A 146 -19.81 -2.00 16.18
N ALA A 147 -19.49 -3.18 15.62
CA ALA A 147 -18.30 -3.37 14.79
C ALA A 147 -18.29 -2.43 13.57
N PHE A 148 -19.45 -2.22 12.94
CA PHE A 148 -19.60 -1.28 11.82
C PHE A 148 -19.26 0.15 12.23
N TRP A 149 -19.79 0.63 13.37
CA TRP A 149 -19.51 1.98 13.87
C TRP A 149 -18.05 2.18 14.25
N ILE A 150 -17.45 1.21 14.96
CA ILE A 150 -16.03 1.22 15.30
C ILE A 150 -15.17 1.29 14.02
N GLY A 151 -15.45 0.42 13.04
CA GLY A 151 -14.74 0.41 11.77
C GLY A 151 -14.90 1.71 10.99
N SER A 152 -16.11 2.28 10.97
CA SER A 152 -16.40 3.57 10.34
C SER A 152 -15.61 4.71 10.98
N ALA A 153 -15.55 4.76 12.32
CA ALA A 153 -14.79 5.75 13.07
C ALA A 153 -13.27 5.66 12.77
N ILE A 154 -12.71 4.44 12.81
CA ILE A 154 -11.29 4.20 12.51
C ILE A 154 -10.95 4.63 11.08
N LEU A 155 -11.75 4.23 10.10
CA LEU A 155 -11.52 4.59 8.69
C LEU A 155 -11.67 6.09 8.44
N GLY A 156 -12.59 6.74 9.16
CA GLY A 156 -12.74 8.20 9.17
C GLY A 156 -11.48 8.90 9.69
N ALA A 157 -10.96 8.45 10.84
CA ALA A 157 -9.73 8.98 11.43
C ALA A 157 -8.53 8.81 10.50
N ILE A 158 -8.37 7.63 9.87
CA ILE A 158 -7.29 7.36 8.91
C ILE A 158 -7.37 8.30 7.69
N ASP A 159 -8.56 8.51 7.11
CA ASP A 159 -8.72 9.40 5.95
C ASP A 159 -8.40 10.86 6.29
N GLN A 160 -8.78 11.31 7.49
CA GLN A 160 -8.47 12.65 7.99
C GLN A 160 -6.98 12.83 8.28
N ALA A 161 -6.37 11.89 9.02
CA ALA A 161 -4.95 11.93 9.35
C ALA A 161 -4.06 11.84 8.11
N ALA A 162 -4.47 11.07 7.10
CA ALA A 162 -3.74 10.97 5.83
C ALA A 162 -4.06 12.10 4.84
N SER A 163 -4.89 13.08 5.23
CA SER A 163 -5.31 14.18 4.35
C SER A 163 -4.16 15.15 4.04
N ARG A 164 -4.24 15.86 2.91
CA ARG A 164 -3.25 16.89 2.56
C ARG A 164 -3.29 18.06 3.55
N VAL A 165 -4.48 18.46 3.98
CA VAL A 165 -4.65 19.57 4.94
C VAL A 165 -3.95 19.25 6.27
N PHE A 166 -4.15 18.04 6.81
CA PHE A 166 -3.48 17.64 8.03
C PHE A 166 -1.96 17.57 7.86
N ARG A 167 -1.48 17.03 6.74
CA ARG A 167 -0.03 16.99 6.44
C ARG A 167 0.58 18.39 6.40
N ASN A 168 -0.05 19.34 5.73
CA ASN A 168 0.42 20.72 5.68
C ASN A 168 0.46 21.35 7.09
N ALA A 169 -0.56 21.11 7.92
CA ALA A 169 -0.58 21.60 9.30
C ALA A 169 0.54 20.99 10.17
N VAL A 170 0.86 19.71 9.95
CA VAL A 170 1.99 19.03 10.61
C VAL A 170 3.33 19.58 10.10
N GLU A 171 3.44 19.85 8.81
CA GLU A 171 4.64 20.42 8.18
C GLU A 171 4.93 21.85 8.70
N GLU A 172 3.90 22.69 8.79
CA GLU A 172 3.98 24.02 9.41
C GLU A 172 4.43 23.94 10.87
N ALA A 173 3.89 22.98 11.62
CA ALA A 173 4.28 22.75 13.01
C ALA A 173 5.73 22.24 13.13
N SER A 174 6.19 21.37 12.21
CA SER A 174 7.58 20.88 12.21
C SER A 174 8.57 21.97 11.82
N ASN A 175 8.21 22.89 10.93
CA ASN A 175 9.08 24.01 10.58
C ASN A 175 9.28 25.00 11.74
N THR A 176 8.39 24.99 12.73
CA THR A 176 8.51 25.80 13.94
C THR A 176 9.41 25.13 15.00
N SER A 177 9.60 23.82 14.92
CA SER A 177 10.41 23.06 15.88
C SER A 177 11.29 22.05 15.17
N ASP A 178 12.62 22.22 15.25
CA ASP A 178 13.61 21.29 14.65
C ASP A 178 13.55 19.86 15.23
N SER A 179 12.75 19.63 16.28
CA SER A 179 12.54 18.33 16.91
C SER A 179 11.30 17.60 16.37
N GLN A 180 11.31 16.26 16.47
CA GLN A 180 10.13 15.43 16.21
C GLN A 180 8.89 15.94 16.97
N ILE A 181 7.77 16.04 16.26
CA ILE A 181 6.48 16.46 16.86
C ILE A 181 6.00 15.36 17.82
N SER A 182 5.75 15.74 19.07
CA SER A 182 5.17 14.86 20.09
C SER A 182 3.74 14.45 19.73
N LEU A 183 3.35 13.22 20.08
CA LEU A 183 2.01 12.69 19.82
C LEU A 183 0.88 13.58 20.38
N SER A 184 1.06 14.18 21.55
CA SER A 184 0.08 15.11 22.15
C SER A 184 -0.23 16.28 21.23
N LYS A 185 0.81 16.99 20.77
CA LYS A 185 0.69 18.07 19.77
C LYS A 185 0.01 17.60 18.48
N THR A 186 0.31 16.38 18.01
CA THR A 186 -0.35 15.80 16.82
C THR A 186 -1.86 15.62 17.04
N ILE A 187 -2.28 15.17 18.23
CA ILE A 187 -3.69 15.03 18.62
C ILE A 187 -4.35 16.42 18.72
N ASP A 188 -3.66 17.41 19.27
CA ASP A 188 -4.17 18.79 19.36
C ASP A 188 -4.41 19.39 17.97
N LEU A 189 -3.46 19.20 17.04
CA LEU A 189 -3.61 19.61 15.64
C LEU A 189 -4.82 18.92 14.98
N PHE A 190 -5.01 17.63 15.27
CA PHE A 190 -6.13 16.86 14.74
C PHE A 190 -7.48 17.37 15.27
N ASN A 191 -7.56 17.67 16.57
CA ASN A 191 -8.76 18.23 17.20
C ASN A 191 -9.07 19.64 16.67
N LYS A 192 -8.03 20.47 16.46
CA LYS A 192 -8.17 21.81 15.86
C LYS A 192 -8.77 21.75 14.46
N MET A 193 -8.32 20.81 13.62
CA MET A 193 -8.90 20.61 12.30
C MET A 193 -10.39 20.23 12.34
N LYS A 194 -10.80 19.35 13.27
CA LYS A 194 -12.20 18.94 13.41
C LYS A 194 -13.13 20.13 13.68
N SER A 195 -12.70 21.08 14.53
CA SER A 195 -13.49 22.29 14.84
C SER A 195 -13.67 23.23 13.63
N SER A 196 -12.75 23.19 12.65
CA SER A 196 -12.80 24.06 11.47
C SER A 196 -13.76 23.57 10.39
N SER A 197 -14.02 22.27 10.31
CA SER A 197 -14.92 21.67 9.31
C SER A 197 -16.41 21.80 9.63
N ASP A 198 -16.76 22.13 10.88
CA ASP A 198 -18.15 22.33 11.32
C ASP A 198 -18.71 23.73 10.98
N ARG A 199 -17.97 24.55 10.21
CA ARG A 199 -18.53 25.79 9.69
C ARG A 199 -19.51 25.47 8.56
N PRO A 200 -20.81 25.81 8.69
CA PRO A 200 -21.75 25.65 7.58
C PRO A 200 -21.24 26.45 6.38
N GLN A 201 -21.18 25.80 5.22
CA GLN A 201 -20.88 26.46 3.95
C GLN A 201 -22.05 27.35 3.52
#